data_AF-A0A963D5B8-F1
#
_entry.id   AF-A0A963D5B8-F1
#
_cell.length_a   1.000
_cell.length_b   1.000
_cell.length_c   1.000
_cell.angle_alpha   90.00
_cell.angle_beta   90.00
_cell.angle_gamma   90.00
#
_symmetry.space_group_name_H-M   'P 1'
#
loop_
_entity.id
_entity.type
_entity.pdbx_description
1 polymer ?
#
loop_
_entity_poly.entity_id
_entity_poly.type
_entity_poly.pdbx_seq_one_letter_code
_entity_poly.pdbx_strand_id
1 'polypeptide(L)'
;MPTSRHLRSLLAAACLVGAGQASALTIEFDYSYDDGATRLTDGQKLVLSSIAAEFGARLTDTLDAATYRSVSFYDPGVAPVSVANVVTERNLSVAADTIRVFVAAADLTALGSSTLGAGGPGGGTANDRGESNVGVSDFAPWGGQISFDTTTTWYVDDDVSTFEPFSGFDFYSVAVHELTHVLGIGTSDSWDARVTATGFAGTASVAAYGGIVPLTGDAAHWAPGTTSFVDGLSQQAALTAAIAGGTRKHMTELDWAALSDVGWQVAAAVPEPESWAMMLAGLGLVGLSLKRRRSRAD
;
A
#
# COMPACT_ATOMS: atom_id res chain seq x y z
N MET A 1 36.24 -60.49 -21.98
CA MET A 1 36.62 -59.10 -21.66
C MET A 1 36.32 -58.21 -22.86
N PRO A 2 35.96 -56.93 -22.67
CA PRO A 2 35.54 -56.30 -21.41
C PRO A 2 34.07 -56.76 -21.13
N THR A 3 33.02 -56.03 -20.73
CA THR A 3 32.80 -54.62 -20.33
C THR A 3 31.55 -54.55 -19.43
N SER A 4 31.48 -53.62 -18.48
CA SER A 4 30.22 -53.21 -17.83
C SER A 4 29.55 -52.05 -18.59
N ARG A 5 28.25 -51.85 -18.40
CA ARG A 5 27.60 -50.54 -18.63
C ARG A 5 26.79 -50.16 -17.40
N HIS A 6 27.26 -49.15 -16.69
CA HIS A 6 26.62 -48.63 -15.48
C HIS A 6 25.41 -47.78 -15.85
N LEU A 7 24.24 -48.09 -15.29
CA LEU A 7 23.06 -47.24 -15.42
C LEU A 7 23.28 -45.96 -14.59
N ARG A 8 23.55 -44.83 -15.26
CA ARG A 8 23.77 -43.55 -14.59
C ARG A 8 22.42 -42.94 -14.19
N SER A 9 22.10 -42.99 -12.89
CA SER A 9 21.02 -42.19 -12.31
C SER A 9 21.34 -40.70 -12.47
N LEU A 10 20.56 -39.99 -13.29
CA LEU A 10 20.62 -38.54 -13.38
C LEU A 10 19.93 -37.93 -12.15
N LEU A 11 20.72 -37.42 -11.21
CA LEU A 11 20.22 -36.46 -10.23
C LEU A 11 19.90 -35.15 -10.95
N ALA A 12 18.63 -34.74 -10.93
CA ALA A 12 18.27 -33.38 -11.25
C ALA A 12 18.62 -32.49 -10.04
N ALA A 13 19.66 -31.68 -10.16
CA ALA A 13 19.96 -30.67 -9.16
C ALA A 13 18.90 -29.56 -9.23
N ALA A 14 18.08 -29.43 -8.20
CA ALA A 14 17.20 -28.29 -8.05
C ALA A 14 18.06 -27.08 -7.64
N CYS A 15 18.26 -26.14 -8.57
CA CYS A 15 18.85 -24.85 -8.23
C CYS A 15 17.84 -24.06 -7.39
N LEU A 16 18.00 -24.11 -6.07
CA LEU A 16 17.49 -23.09 -5.17
C LEU A 16 18.20 -21.78 -5.53
N VAL A 17 17.55 -20.98 -6.38
CA VAL A 17 17.88 -19.56 -6.51
C VAL A 17 17.61 -18.96 -5.14
N GLY A 18 18.64 -18.46 -4.48
CA GLY A 18 18.46 -17.72 -3.24
C GLY A 18 17.66 -16.46 -3.56
N ALA A 19 16.42 -16.39 -3.08
CA ALA A 19 15.76 -15.11 -2.95
C ALA A 19 16.64 -14.25 -2.04
N GLY A 20 17.14 -13.13 -2.56
CA GLY A 20 17.61 -12.07 -1.68
C GLY A 20 16.45 -11.63 -0.79
N GLN A 21 16.75 -11.20 0.44
CA GLN A 21 15.77 -10.40 1.16
C GLN A 21 15.57 -9.13 0.31
N ALA A 22 14.35 -8.91 -0.18
CA ALA A 22 13.98 -7.58 -0.65
C ALA A 22 14.09 -6.63 0.55
N SER A 23 14.65 -5.44 0.37
CA SER A 23 14.32 -4.35 1.30
C SER A 23 12.83 -4.10 1.12
N ALA A 24 12.10 -4.25 2.23
CA ALA A 24 10.69 -3.98 2.35
C ALA A 24 10.57 -2.66 3.10
N LEU A 25 9.82 -1.69 2.57
CA LEU A 25 9.61 -0.45 3.31
C LEU A 25 8.92 -0.73 4.66
N THR A 26 9.37 -0.06 5.70
CA THR A 26 8.76 -0.13 7.03
C THR A 26 7.84 1.08 7.21
N ILE A 27 6.52 0.86 7.24
CA ILE A 27 5.56 1.89 7.65
C ILE A 27 5.54 1.93 9.20
N GLU A 28 6.19 2.94 9.78
CA GLU A 28 6.25 3.14 11.22
C GLU A 28 5.11 4.06 11.68
N PHE A 29 4.04 3.47 12.21
CA PHE A 29 2.93 4.23 12.80
C PHE A 29 3.30 4.72 14.22
N ASP A 30 3.41 6.04 14.37
CA ASP A 30 3.82 6.72 15.60
C ASP A 30 2.60 7.36 16.30
N TYR A 31 2.24 6.79 17.45
CA TYR A 31 1.06 7.19 18.23
C TYR A 31 1.36 8.26 19.28
N SER A 32 2.48 8.99 19.20
CA SER A 32 2.85 10.03 20.17
C SER A 32 1.85 11.19 20.26
N TYR A 33 1.09 11.45 19.20
CA TYR A 33 0.02 12.46 19.12
C TYR A 33 -1.39 11.88 19.42
N ASP A 34 -1.51 10.57 19.68
CA ASP A 34 -2.77 9.92 20.15
C ASP A 34 -2.96 10.15 21.67
N ASP A 35 -2.83 11.41 22.09
CA ASP A 35 -2.80 11.83 23.50
C ASP A 35 -4.13 12.42 24.01
N GLY A 36 -5.10 12.59 23.12
CA GLY A 36 -6.42 13.16 23.38
C GLY A 36 -7.32 12.38 24.36
N ALA A 37 -8.53 12.90 24.55
CA ALA A 37 -9.53 12.32 25.46
C ALA A 37 -10.23 11.07 24.88
N THR A 38 -10.37 11.02 23.56
CA THR A 38 -10.62 9.79 22.79
C THR A 38 -9.35 9.46 22.04
N ARG A 39 -9.06 8.17 21.86
CA ARG A 39 -7.79 7.65 21.33
C ARG A 39 -8.05 6.41 20.50
N LEU A 40 -7.10 6.05 19.64
CA LEU A 40 -7.17 4.82 18.86
C LEU A 40 -7.14 3.58 19.77
N THR A 41 -8.06 2.66 19.53
CA THR A 41 -8.14 1.38 20.25
C THR A 41 -7.01 0.43 19.86
N ASP A 42 -6.75 -0.57 20.69
CA ASP A 42 -5.73 -1.60 20.39
C ASP A 42 -6.07 -2.38 19.10
N GLY A 43 -7.36 -2.62 18.82
CA GLY A 43 -7.81 -3.22 17.55
C GLY A 43 -7.48 -2.36 16.32
N GLN A 44 -7.72 -1.04 16.39
CA GLN A 44 -7.31 -0.12 15.31
C GLN A 44 -5.80 -0.12 15.10
N LYS A 45 -5.02 -0.23 16.19
CA LYS A 45 -3.56 -0.32 16.14
C LYS A 45 -3.07 -1.66 15.56
N LEU A 46 -3.80 -2.75 15.76
CA LEU A 46 -3.56 -4.04 15.11
C LEU A 46 -3.88 -3.97 13.60
N VAL A 47 -5.01 -3.38 13.20
CA VAL A 47 -5.34 -3.17 11.78
C VAL A 47 -4.27 -2.33 11.06
N LEU A 48 -3.82 -1.24 11.69
CA LEU A 48 -2.68 -0.45 11.18
C LEU A 48 -1.40 -1.28 11.08
N SER A 49 -1.11 -2.15 12.05
CA SER A 49 0.05 -3.05 11.99
C SER A 49 -0.02 -4.04 10.81
N SER A 50 -1.22 -4.50 10.44
CA SER A 50 -1.41 -5.35 9.26
C SER A 50 -1.22 -4.58 7.96
N ILE A 51 -1.75 -3.35 7.87
CA ILE A 51 -1.55 -2.45 6.71
C ILE A 51 -0.07 -2.12 6.52
N ALA A 52 0.67 -1.88 7.61
CA ALA A 52 2.12 -1.66 7.55
C ALA A 52 2.87 -2.86 6.96
N ALA A 53 2.45 -4.09 7.28
CA ALA A 53 3.01 -5.31 6.72
C ALA A 53 2.63 -5.52 5.24
N GLU A 54 1.38 -5.22 4.86
CA GLU A 54 0.90 -5.28 3.47
C GLU A 54 1.67 -4.33 2.56
N PHE A 55 1.76 -3.05 2.94
CA PHE A 55 2.49 -2.04 2.16
C PHE A 55 3.98 -2.33 2.14
N GLY A 56 4.58 -2.74 3.26
CA GLY A 56 6.00 -3.11 3.29
C GLY A 56 6.33 -4.32 2.40
N ALA A 57 5.43 -5.30 2.30
CA ALA A 57 5.60 -6.44 1.40
C ALA A 57 5.44 -6.08 -0.09
N ARG A 58 4.82 -4.93 -0.42
CA ARG A 58 4.63 -4.45 -1.81
C ARG A 58 5.59 -3.34 -2.23
N LEU A 59 6.11 -2.51 -1.33
CA LEU A 59 7.01 -1.39 -1.66
C LEU A 59 8.47 -1.77 -1.41
N THR A 60 9.30 -1.68 -2.46
CA THR A 60 10.67 -2.24 -2.52
C THR A 60 11.76 -1.21 -2.82
N ASP A 61 11.46 0.05 -2.56
CA ASP A 61 12.34 1.22 -2.63
C ASP A 61 13.52 1.13 -1.66
N THR A 62 14.53 1.99 -1.79
CA THR A 62 15.72 1.96 -0.92
C THR A 62 16.08 3.37 -0.46
N LEU A 63 15.51 3.75 0.68
CA LEU A 63 15.52 5.12 1.18
C LEU A 63 16.65 5.32 2.18
N ASP A 64 17.48 6.35 1.98
CA ASP A 64 18.50 6.72 2.95
C ASP A 64 17.89 7.07 4.33
N ALA A 65 18.66 6.77 5.37
CA ALA A 65 18.39 7.24 6.73
C ALA A 65 18.62 8.76 6.81
N ALA A 66 17.69 9.49 7.40
CA ALA A 66 17.70 10.95 7.40
C ALA A 66 17.42 11.53 8.79
N THR A 67 18.07 12.66 9.12
CA THR A 67 17.78 13.42 10.35
C THR A 67 17.43 14.86 9.99
N TYR A 68 16.16 15.21 10.18
CA TYR A 68 15.59 16.49 9.82
C TYR A 68 15.67 17.46 10.99
N ARG A 69 16.37 18.59 10.81
CA ARG A 69 16.45 19.67 11.81
C ARG A 69 15.05 20.13 12.27
N SER A 70 14.11 20.19 11.34
CA SER A 70 12.69 20.47 11.60
C SER A 70 11.85 19.96 10.43
N VAL A 71 10.76 19.25 10.74
CA VAL A 71 9.69 18.90 9.79
C VAL A 71 8.39 19.53 10.25
N SER A 72 7.40 19.66 9.36
CA SER A 72 6.09 20.22 9.71
C SER A 72 4.96 19.41 9.07
N PHE A 73 3.93 19.11 9.84
CA PHE A 73 2.76 18.34 9.44
C PHE A 73 1.55 18.82 10.24
N TYR A 74 0.33 18.51 9.77
CA TYR A 74 -0.87 18.76 10.58
C TYR A 74 -0.87 17.83 11.80
N ASP A 75 -1.17 18.36 12.96
CA ASP A 75 -1.35 17.59 14.20
C ASP A 75 -2.49 16.58 14.00
N PRO A 76 -2.23 15.25 14.01
CA PRO A 76 -3.25 14.26 13.70
C PRO A 76 -4.36 14.18 14.75
N GLY A 77 -4.17 14.77 15.95
CA GLY A 77 -5.17 14.82 17.02
C GLY A 77 -6.28 15.86 16.81
N VAL A 78 -6.19 16.69 15.75
CA VAL A 78 -7.16 17.75 15.44
C VAL A 78 -7.44 17.84 13.94
N ALA A 79 -8.65 18.28 13.55
CA ALA A 79 -8.97 18.47 12.15
C ALA A 79 -7.99 19.45 11.45
N PRO A 80 -7.42 19.10 10.28
CA PRO A 80 -6.47 19.93 9.51
C PRO A 80 -7.14 21.11 8.77
N VAL A 81 -7.95 21.92 9.47
CA VAL A 81 -8.73 23.03 8.90
C VAL A 81 -7.96 24.35 8.77
N SER A 82 -6.76 24.46 9.37
CA SER A 82 -5.98 25.71 9.40
C SER A 82 -4.49 25.44 9.53
N VAL A 83 -3.67 26.36 9.00
CA VAL A 83 -2.21 26.37 9.25
C VAL A 83 -1.85 26.52 10.73
N ALA A 84 -2.80 26.92 11.58
CA ALA A 84 -2.65 26.92 13.04
C ALA A 84 -2.65 25.51 13.66
N ASN A 85 -3.10 24.49 12.93
CA ASN A 85 -3.05 23.07 13.31
C ASN A 85 -1.73 22.40 12.88
N VAL A 86 -0.78 23.12 12.29
CA VAL A 86 0.51 22.57 11.84
C VAL A 86 1.51 22.57 13.00
N VAL A 87 1.96 21.39 13.41
CA VAL A 87 3.03 21.18 14.39
C VAL A 87 4.41 21.20 13.72
N THR A 88 5.47 21.23 14.53
CA THR A 88 6.85 21.23 14.03
C THR A 88 7.74 20.39 14.92
N GLU A 89 7.99 19.16 14.50
CA GLU A 89 8.89 18.23 15.15
C GLU A 89 10.36 18.59 14.85
N ARG A 90 11.29 18.33 15.79
CA ARG A 90 12.67 18.84 15.74
C ARG A 90 13.70 17.75 15.96
N ASN A 91 14.68 17.68 15.04
CA ASN A 91 15.69 16.62 15.00
C ASN A 91 15.06 15.22 14.78
N LEU A 92 13.94 15.16 14.05
CA LEU A 92 13.30 13.90 13.71
C LEU A 92 14.29 13.04 12.92
N SER A 93 14.61 11.86 13.45
CA SER A 93 15.45 10.89 12.75
C SER A 93 14.57 9.75 12.26
N VAL A 94 14.60 9.51 10.95
CA VAL A 94 13.90 8.40 10.29
C VAL A 94 14.97 7.43 9.79
N ALA A 95 14.77 6.13 10.06
CA ALA A 95 15.70 5.09 9.63
C ALA A 95 15.67 4.88 8.11
N ALA A 96 16.67 4.17 7.59
CA ALA A 96 16.65 3.73 6.20
C ALA A 96 15.39 2.86 5.95
N ASP A 97 14.91 2.88 4.71
CA ASP A 97 13.73 2.13 4.24
C ASP A 97 12.46 2.34 5.09
N THR A 98 12.38 3.40 5.90
CA THR A 98 11.29 3.63 6.86
C THR A 98 10.48 4.88 6.51
N ILE A 99 9.15 4.79 6.54
CA ILE A 99 8.20 5.90 6.39
C ILE A 99 7.48 6.08 7.73
N ARG A 100 7.68 7.22 8.42
CA ARG A 100 7.05 7.47 9.73
C ARG A 100 5.74 8.25 9.60
N VAL A 101 4.65 7.65 10.03
CA VAL A 101 3.31 8.26 9.96
C VAL A 101 2.79 8.50 11.37
N PHE A 102 2.60 9.77 11.74
CA PHE A 102 2.00 10.13 13.02
C PHE A 102 0.48 9.92 12.97
N VAL A 103 -0.08 9.17 13.93
CA VAL A 103 -1.52 8.78 13.88
C VAL A 103 -2.21 9.05 15.20
N ALA A 104 -3.42 9.61 15.14
CA ALA A 104 -4.29 9.83 16.28
C ALA A 104 -5.78 9.76 15.91
N ALA A 105 -6.63 9.67 16.93
CA ALA A 105 -8.07 9.89 16.79
C ALA A 105 -8.42 11.39 17.01
N ALA A 106 -9.20 11.97 16.10
CA ALA A 106 -9.59 13.39 16.12
C ALA A 106 -11.11 13.60 15.92
N ASP A 107 -11.64 14.77 16.24
CA ASP A 107 -12.97 15.18 15.74
C ASP A 107 -12.77 15.81 14.35
N LEU A 108 -13.27 15.15 13.29
CA LEU A 108 -13.13 15.62 11.91
C LEU A 108 -14.40 16.33 11.37
N THR A 109 -15.39 16.60 12.22
CA THR A 109 -16.66 17.23 11.79
C THR A 109 -16.47 18.61 11.14
N ALA A 110 -15.36 19.30 11.45
CA ALA A 110 -14.99 20.58 10.86
C ALA A 110 -14.50 20.49 9.40
N LEU A 111 -14.11 19.31 8.90
CA LEU A 111 -13.91 19.05 7.47
C LEU A 111 -15.23 18.70 6.77
N GLY A 112 -16.17 18.10 7.51
CA GLY A 112 -17.52 17.77 7.07
C GLY A 112 -18.00 16.46 7.69
N SER A 113 -19.31 16.33 7.90
CA SER A 113 -19.93 15.17 8.60
C SER A 113 -19.93 13.85 7.81
N SER A 114 -19.06 13.72 6.81
CA SER A 114 -18.81 12.50 6.03
C SER A 114 -17.31 12.19 5.91
N THR A 115 -16.45 12.96 6.58
CA THR A 115 -14.99 12.78 6.58
C THR A 115 -14.63 11.76 7.65
N LEU A 116 -14.14 10.60 7.21
CA LEU A 116 -13.84 9.46 8.09
C LEU A 116 -12.36 9.44 8.51
N GLY A 117 -11.48 9.91 7.63
CA GLY A 117 -10.05 10.09 7.88
C GLY A 117 -9.54 11.36 7.22
N ALA A 118 -8.28 11.70 7.49
CA ALA A 118 -7.54 12.72 6.77
C ALA A 118 -6.03 12.44 6.84
N GLY A 119 -5.47 11.86 5.79
CA GLY A 119 -4.04 11.59 5.61
C GLY A 119 -3.31 12.67 4.81
N GLY A 120 -1.99 12.77 4.98
CA GLY A 120 -1.16 13.60 4.11
C GLY A 120 0.33 13.59 4.45
N PRO A 121 1.20 13.91 3.48
CA PRO A 121 2.65 13.87 3.65
C PRO A 121 3.15 15.05 4.50
N GLY A 122 4.29 14.84 5.14
CA GLY A 122 4.96 15.84 5.96
C GLY A 122 5.88 16.76 5.16
N GLY A 123 5.76 18.06 5.39
CA GLY A 123 6.66 19.08 4.84
C GLY A 123 8.07 19.00 5.44
N GLY A 124 9.05 19.44 4.66
CA GLY A 124 10.47 19.45 5.04
C GLY A 124 11.36 20.03 3.94
N THR A 125 12.67 19.95 4.14
CA THR A 125 13.70 20.27 3.13
C THR A 125 14.67 19.10 3.06
N ALA A 126 15.09 18.72 1.85
CA ALA A 126 15.83 17.47 1.59
C ALA A 126 15.01 16.21 1.94
N ASN A 127 13.78 16.16 1.43
CA ASN A 127 12.92 14.97 1.43
C ASN A 127 13.16 14.13 0.15
N ASP A 128 14.41 14.03 -0.31
CA ASP A 128 14.83 13.24 -1.48
C ASP A 128 15.36 11.85 -1.09
N ARG A 129 16.03 11.75 0.07
CA ARG A 129 16.38 10.46 0.72
C ARG A 129 17.16 9.48 -0.16
N GLY A 130 18.02 10.01 -1.03
CA GLY A 130 18.82 9.21 -1.98
C GLY A 130 18.11 8.92 -3.31
N GLU A 131 16.79 9.07 -3.36
CA GLU A 131 16.01 8.87 -4.59
C GLU A 131 16.14 10.06 -5.56
N SER A 132 15.77 9.84 -6.82
CA SER A 132 16.18 10.69 -7.94
C SER A 132 15.00 11.18 -8.76
N ASN A 133 14.95 12.51 -8.99
CA ASN A 133 13.83 13.23 -9.63
C ASN A 133 12.57 13.35 -8.75
N VAL A 134 12.75 13.30 -7.42
CA VAL A 134 11.70 13.58 -6.44
C VAL A 134 11.09 14.96 -6.69
N GLY A 135 9.76 15.02 -6.73
CA GLY A 135 9.00 16.23 -7.10
C GLY A 135 8.84 16.45 -8.61
N VAL A 136 9.28 15.51 -9.46
CA VAL A 136 9.09 15.55 -10.92
C VAL A 136 8.47 14.26 -11.44
N SER A 137 9.12 13.12 -11.17
CA SER A 137 8.62 11.80 -11.56
C SER A 137 8.46 10.84 -10.39
N ASP A 138 8.89 11.26 -9.21
CA ASP A 138 9.21 10.42 -8.04
C ASP A 138 8.81 11.15 -6.73
N PHE A 139 8.68 10.43 -5.61
CA PHE A 139 8.20 10.93 -4.32
C PHE A 139 8.70 10.11 -3.12
N ALA A 140 9.67 10.65 -2.36
CA ALA A 140 10.37 9.94 -1.27
C ALA A 140 10.23 10.63 0.11
N PRO A 141 9.01 10.79 0.67
CA PRO A 141 8.78 11.48 1.93
C PRO A 141 9.51 10.82 3.11
N TRP A 142 9.76 11.60 4.17
CA TRP A 142 10.09 11.04 5.48
C TRP A 142 8.89 10.31 6.10
N GLY A 143 7.69 10.67 5.66
CA GLY A 143 6.40 10.21 6.14
C GLY A 143 5.41 11.36 6.23
N GLY A 144 4.54 11.36 7.24
CA GLY A 144 3.43 12.32 7.34
C GLY A 144 2.52 12.05 8.53
N GLN A 145 1.21 12.26 8.33
CA GLN A 145 0.21 12.14 9.38
C GLN A 145 -1.09 11.49 8.87
N ILE A 146 -1.86 10.85 9.76
CA ILE A 146 -3.25 10.44 9.52
C ILE A 146 -4.10 10.71 10.77
N SER A 147 -5.17 11.50 10.61
CA SER A 147 -6.28 11.57 11.57
C SER A 147 -7.35 10.54 11.23
N PHE A 148 -7.98 9.94 12.24
CA PHE A 148 -9.22 9.17 12.10
C PHE A 148 -10.36 9.77 12.93
N ASP A 149 -11.57 9.83 12.39
CA ASP A 149 -12.70 10.48 13.04
C ASP A 149 -13.22 9.71 14.27
N THR A 150 -13.43 10.46 15.36
CA THR A 150 -13.94 9.99 16.65
C THR A 150 -15.46 9.91 16.74
N THR A 151 -16.19 10.55 15.82
CA THR A 151 -17.67 10.48 15.77
C THR A 151 -18.17 9.26 14.99
N THR A 152 -17.30 8.66 14.19
CA THR A 152 -17.58 7.56 13.27
C THR A 152 -17.79 6.24 14.00
N THR A 153 -18.85 5.50 13.61
CA THR A 153 -19.06 4.11 14.04
C THR A 153 -18.20 3.19 13.18
N TRP A 154 -16.99 2.94 13.65
CA TRP A 154 -16.03 2.04 13.01
C TRP A 154 -16.42 0.57 13.15
N TYR A 155 -16.37 -0.15 12.03
CA TYR A 155 -16.01 -1.56 12.08
C TYR A 155 -14.48 -1.65 12.19
N VAL A 156 -14.03 -2.38 13.19
CA VAL A 156 -12.62 -2.69 13.44
C VAL A 156 -12.51 -4.21 13.33
N ASP A 157 -11.56 -4.65 12.52
CA ASP A 157 -11.40 -6.05 12.16
C ASP A 157 -10.40 -6.73 13.11
N ASP A 158 -10.79 -7.89 13.64
CA ASP A 158 -9.94 -8.70 14.52
C ASP A 158 -9.02 -9.66 13.71
N ASP A 159 -9.31 -9.94 12.44
CA ASP A 159 -8.51 -10.77 11.54
C ASP A 159 -8.74 -10.37 10.06
N VAL A 160 -7.95 -9.41 9.56
CA VAL A 160 -8.03 -8.91 8.18
C VAL A 160 -7.72 -9.95 7.09
N SER A 161 -7.42 -11.21 7.44
CA SER A 161 -7.32 -12.32 6.50
C SER A 161 -8.66 -13.04 6.25
N THR A 162 -9.70 -12.76 7.04
CA THR A 162 -11.06 -13.27 6.80
C THR A 162 -11.94 -12.25 6.05
N PHE A 163 -13.16 -12.70 5.72
CA PHE A 163 -14.19 -11.82 5.18
C PHE A 163 -15.56 -12.23 5.75
N GLU A 164 -16.22 -11.29 6.40
CA GLU A 164 -17.41 -11.47 7.20
C GLU A 164 -18.41 -10.32 6.98
N PRO A 165 -19.72 -10.55 7.10
CA PRO A 165 -20.70 -9.45 6.99
C PRO A 165 -20.67 -8.55 8.23
N PHE A 166 -20.20 -7.32 8.08
CA PHE A 166 -20.14 -6.30 9.14
C PHE A 166 -21.06 -5.09 8.89
N SER A 167 -21.08 -4.16 9.85
CA SER A 167 -21.87 -2.92 9.81
C SER A 167 -21.08 -1.76 10.42
N GLY A 168 -21.30 -0.53 9.93
CA GLY A 168 -20.43 0.61 10.22
C GLY A 168 -19.44 0.84 9.07
N PHE A 169 -18.59 1.85 9.19
CA PHE A 169 -17.55 2.13 8.20
C PHE A 169 -16.29 1.33 8.53
N ASP A 170 -15.68 0.70 7.52
CA ASP A 170 -14.53 -0.16 7.70
C ASP A 170 -13.25 0.65 7.96
N PHE A 171 -12.63 0.42 9.12
CA PHE A 171 -11.41 1.14 9.53
C PHE A 171 -10.21 0.79 8.64
N TYR A 172 -10.07 -0.48 8.22
CA TYR A 172 -8.99 -0.90 7.30
C TYR A 172 -9.08 -0.13 5.97
N SER A 173 -10.27 -0.06 5.36
CA SER A 173 -10.49 0.60 4.07
C SER A 173 -10.17 2.10 4.08
N VAL A 174 -10.46 2.79 5.19
CA VAL A 174 -10.08 4.20 5.33
C VAL A 174 -8.58 4.31 5.62
N ALA A 175 -8.01 3.44 6.45
CA ALA A 175 -6.58 3.47 6.77
C ALA A 175 -5.68 3.23 5.54
N VAL A 176 -6.04 2.32 4.62
CA VAL A 176 -5.30 2.18 3.34
C VAL A 176 -5.47 3.40 2.43
N HIS A 177 -6.66 4.02 2.42
CA HIS A 177 -6.95 5.23 1.65
C HIS A 177 -6.08 6.41 2.12
N GLU A 178 -6.12 6.74 3.41
CA GLU A 178 -5.32 7.84 3.97
C GLU A 178 -3.81 7.58 3.86
N LEU A 179 -3.36 6.32 3.94
CA LEU A 179 -1.96 5.97 3.71
C LEU A 179 -1.51 6.26 2.27
N THR A 180 -2.36 6.04 1.26
CA THR A 180 -2.01 6.43 -0.12
C THR A 180 -1.83 7.93 -0.30
N HIS A 181 -2.59 8.76 0.45
CA HIS A 181 -2.37 10.21 0.47
C HIS A 181 -1.06 10.61 1.16
N VAL A 182 -0.64 9.92 2.24
CA VAL A 182 0.71 10.08 2.82
C VAL A 182 1.81 9.68 1.83
N LEU A 183 1.55 8.67 0.99
CA LEU A 183 2.47 8.17 -0.03
C LEU A 183 2.36 8.92 -1.39
N GLY A 184 1.74 10.10 -1.43
CA GLY A 184 1.84 11.04 -2.55
C GLY A 184 0.69 11.02 -3.56
N ILE A 185 -0.23 10.06 -3.47
CA ILE A 185 -1.40 10.04 -4.37
C ILE A 185 -2.34 11.20 -4.00
N GLY A 186 -2.67 12.05 -4.97
CA GLY A 186 -3.48 13.25 -4.75
C GLY A 186 -2.78 14.38 -3.98
N THR A 187 -1.49 14.23 -3.64
CA THR A 187 -0.79 15.12 -2.68
C THR A 187 0.65 15.48 -3.10
N SER A 188 1.17 14.95 -4.21
CA SER A 188 2.57 15.13 -4.64
C SER A 188 2.69 15.79 -6.02
N ASP A 189 3.80 16.53 -6.24
CA ASP A 189 4.10 17.14 -7.54
C ASP A 189 4.22 16.08 -8.67
N SER A 190 4.63 14.84 -8.35
CA SER A 190 4.72 13.74 -9.31
C SER A 190 3.35 13.14 -9.67
N TRP A 191 2.36 13.19 -8.77
CA TRP A 191 0.94 12.97 -9.10
C TRP A 191 0.43 14.09 -10.02
N ASP A 192 0.60 15.36 -9.62
CA ASP A 192 0.09 16.51 -10.37
C ASP A 192 0.69 16.60 -11.79
N ALA A 193 1.97 16.23 -11.96
CA ALA A 193 2.62 16.12 -13.28
C ALA A 193 1.95 15.12 -14.23
N ARG A 194 1.08 14.23 -13.72
CA ARG A 194 0.31 13.22 -14.47
C ARG A 194 -1.19 13.52 -14.51
N VAL A 195 -1.67 14.56 -13.83
CA VAL A 195 -3.06 15.03 -13.92
C VAL A 195 -3.27 15.77 -15.25
N THR A 196 -4.36 15.44 -15.95
CA THR A 196 -4.77 16.09 -17.20
C THR A 196 -6.20 16.60 -17.12
N ALA A 197 -6.59 17.47 -18.05
CA ALA A 197 -7.98 17.93 -18.21
C ALA A 197 -9.01 16.80 -18.48
N THR A 198 -8.56 15.55 -18.63
CA THR A 198 -9.38 14.35 -18.85
C THR A 198 -9.25 13.30 -17.74
N GLY A 199 -8.45 13.55 -16.69
CA GLY A 199 -8.15 12.58 -15.63
C GLY A 199 -6.66 12.27 -15.49
N PHE A 200 -6.31 11.23 -14.74
CA PHE A 200 -4.93 10.82 -14.47
C PHE A 200 -4.34 10.01 -15.63
N ALA A 201 -3.18 10.43 -16.12
CA ALA A 201 -2.49 9.86 -17.29
C ALA A 201 -1.16 9.17 -16.93
N GLY A 202 -1.02 8.71 -15.68
CA GLY A 202 0.06 7.80 -15.29
C GLY A 202 0.10 6.54 -16.15
N THR A 203 1.30 6.08 -16.52
CA THR A 203 1.48 5.00 -17.50
C THR A 203 1.08 3.64 -16.95
N ALA A 204 1.36 3.37 -15.67
CA ALA A 204 0.96 2.13 -15.03
C ALA A 204 -0.56 2.12 -14.78
N SER A 205 -1.12 3.21 -14.26
CA SER A 205 -2.56 3.36 -14.02
C SER A 205 -3.37 3.29 -15.30
N VAL A 206 -2.89 3.90 -16.41
CA VAL A 206 -3.51 3.79 -17.73
C VAL A 206 -3.50 2.35 -18.25
N ALA A 207 -2.42 1.59 -18.01
CA ALA A 207 -2.35 0.18 -18.38
C ALA A 207 -3.28 -0.70 -17.53
N ALA A 208 -3.41 -0.42 -16.23
CA ALA A 208 -4.29 -1.16 -15.31
C ALA A 208 -5.79 -0.87 -15.56
N TYR A 209 -6.15 0.37 -15.86
CA TYR A 209 -7.53 0.80 -16.13
C TYR A 209 -7.97 0.62 -17.59
N GLY A 210 -7.03 0.61 -18.54
CA GLY A 210 -7.30 0.54 -19.99
C GLY A 210 -7.52 1.91 -20.67
N GLY A 211 -7.16 3.01 -20.01
CA GLY A 211 -7.32 4.38 -20.51
C GLY A 211 -6.94 5.43 -19.46
N ILE A 212 -7.05 6.72 -19.78
CA ILE A 212 -6.90 7.81 -18.80
C ILE A 212 -7.93 7.60 -17.68
N VAL A 213 -7.49 7.61 -16.43
CA VAL A 213 -8.31 7.27 -15.28
C VAL A 213 -9.15 8.48 -14.86
N PRO A 214 -10.49 8.39 -14.84
CA PRO A 214 -11.33 9.52 -14.45
C PRO A 214 -11.09 9.92 -12.98
N LEU A 215 -10.92 11.23 -12.75
CA LEU A 215 -10.75 11.81 -11.42
C LEU A 215 -12.03 12.52 -10.94
N THR A 216 -12.13 12.72 -9.62
CA THR A 216 -13.04 13.70 -9.00
C THR A 216 -12.61 15.14 -9.31
N GLY A 217 -13.49 16.11 -9.03
CA GLY A 217 -13.27 17.53 -9.34
C GLY A 217 -12.19 18.22 -8.48
N ASP A 218 -11.65 17.52 -7.49
CA ASP A 218 -10.48 17.89 -6.68
C ASP A 218 -9.15 17.43 -7.31
N ALA A 219 -9.19 16.60 -8.36
CA ALA A 219 -8.06 15.89 -8.96
C ALA A 219 -7.25 14.96 -8.02
N ALA A 220 -7.74 14.69 -6.81
CA ALA A 220 -7.05 13.91 -5.79
C ALA A 220 -7.52 12.45 -5.65
N HIS A 221 -8.74 12.13 -6.12
CA HIS A 221 -9.33 10.79 -6.02
C HIS A 221 -9.85 10.27 -7.37
N TRP A 222 -10.04 8.95 -7.47
CA TRP A 222 -10.74 8.33 -8.59
C TRP A 222 -12.23 8.71 -8.60
N ALA A 223 -12.79 8.89 -9.79
CA ALA A 223 -14.21 9.19 -9.96
C ALA A 223 -15.11 8.07 -9.39
N PRO A 224 -16.29 8.39 -8.84
CA PRO A 224 -17.21 7.40 -8.29
C PRO A 224 -17.56 6.28 -9.28
N GLY A 225 -17.43 5.03 -8.82
CA GLY A 225 -17.66 3.84 -9.65
C GLY A 225 -16.42 3.33 -10.39
N THR A 226 -15.24 3.95 -10.22
CA THR A 226 -13.98 3.39 -10.72
C THR A 226 -13.67 2.05 -10.03
N THR A 227 -13.41 1.02 -10.84
CA THR A 227 -13.14 -0.36 -10.40
C THR A 227 -11.82 -0.87 -10.97
N SER A 228 -11.17 -1.75 -10.24
CA SER A 228 -10.02 -2.55 -10.69
C SER A 228 -10.03 -3.89 -9.94
N PHE A 229 -8.92 -4.63 -9.94
CA PHE A 229 -8.84 -5.99 -9.42
C PHE A 229 -8.09 -6.10 -8.09
N VAL A 230 -8.54 -7.02 -7.24
CA VAL A 230 -7.83 -7.60 -6.09
C VAL A 230 -7.83 -9.11 -6.33
N ASP A 231 -6.67 -9.74 -6.43
CA ASP A 231 -6.52 -11.18 -6.75
C ASP A 231 -7.32 -11.67 -7.98
N GLY A 232 -7.50 -10.78 -8.96
CA GLY A 232 -8.29 -11.04 -10.18
C GLY A 232 -9.81 -10.91 -10.01
N LEU A 233 -10.31 -10.59 -8.81
CA LEU A 233 -11.71 -10.26 -8.53
C LEU A 233 -11.94 -8.74 -8.62
N SER A 234 -13.04 -8.34 -9.26
CA SER A 234 -13.34 -6.91 -9.46
C SER A 234 -13.86 -6.26 -8.16
N GLN A 235 -13.21 -5.18 -7.73
CA GLN A 235 -13.57 -4.34 -6.59
C GLN A 235 -13.68 -2.88 -7.04
N GLN A 236 -14.39 -2.03 -6.28
CA GLN A 236 -14.21 -0.59 -6.37
C GLN A 236 -12.77 -0.23 -5.93
N ALA A 237 -12.11 0.68 -6.64
CA ALA A 237 -10.74 1.11 -6.30
C ALA A 237 -10.69 1.80 -4.92
N ALA A 238 -9.64 1.57 -4.15
CA ALA A 238 -9.51 2.06 -2.77
C ALA A 238 -9.58 3.59 -2.73
N LEU A 239 -8.87 4.27 -3.63
CA LEU A 239 -8.83 5.74 -3.77
C LEU A 239 -10.08 6.31 -4.47
N THR A 240 -11.27 5.73 -4.29
CA THR A 240 -12.54 6.40 -4.58
C THR A 240 -13.03 7.09 -3.31
N ALA A 241 -13.23 8.42 -3.36
CA ALA A 241 -13.48 9.33 -2.23
C ALA A 241 -14.70 9.06 -1.33
N ALA A 242 -15.44 7.98 -1.55
CA ALA A 242 -16.59 7.59 -0.75
C ALA A 242 -16.64 6.08 -0.56
N ILE A 243 -16.99 5.64 0.64
CA ILE A 243 -17.21 4.24 1.01
C ILE A 243 -18.60 4.10 1.64
N ALA A 244 -19.25 2.94 1.45
CA ALA A 244 -20.51 2.62 2.09
C ALA A 244 -20.27 1.77 3.34
N GLY A 245 -21.12 1.93 4.36
CA GLY A 245 -21.06 1.07 5.54
C GLY A 245 -21.31 -0.41 5.18
N GLY A 246 -20.60 -1.33 5.83
CA GLY A 246 -20.62 -2.75 5.49
C GLY A 246 -19.89 -3.11 4.19
N THR A 247 -18.95 -2.25 3.74
CA THR A 247 -18.10 -2.49 2.56
C THR A 247 -16.62 -2.45 2.96
N ARG A 248 -15.86 -3.45 2.53
CA ARG A 248 -14.38 -3.52 2.60
C ARG A 248 -13.81 -3.15 1.23
N LYS A 249 -12.71 -2.38 1.21
CA LYS A 249 -11.87 -2.08 0.05
C LYS A 249 -10.42 -2.40 0.40
N HIS A 250 -9.81 -3.33 -0.33
CA HIS A 250 -8.36 -3.51 -0.36
C HIS A 250 -7.74 -2.63 -1.45
N MET A 251 -6.42 -2.42 -1.38
CA MET A 251 -5.66 -1.77 -2.44
C MET A 251 -5.78 -2.58 -3.74
N THR A 252 -6.39 -2.00 -4.77
CA THR A 252 -6.53 -2.67 -6.06
C THR A 252 -5.27 -2.49 -6.90
N GLU A 253 -5.10 -3.31 -7.94
CA GLU A 253 -3.99 -3.17 -8.89
C GLU A 253 -3.98 -1.80 -9.62
N LEU A 254 -5.06 -1.02 -9.59
CA LEU A 254 -5.06 0.39 -10.04
C LEU A 254 -4.45 1.34 -9.00
N ASP A 255 -4.75 1.12 -7.71
CA ASP A 255 -4.20 1.93 -6.61
C ASP A 255 -2.70 1.64 -6.44
N TRP A 256 -2.28 0.37 -6.56
CA TRP A 256 -0.87 -0.03 -6.65
C TRP A 256 -0.17 0.55 -7.89
N ALA A 257 -0.82 0.54 -9.05
CA ALA A 257 -0.26 1.16 -10.24
C ALA A 257 -0.08 2.68 -10.09
N ALA A 258 -0.98 3.37 -9.38
CA ALA A 258 -0.83 4.79 -9.07
C ALA A 258 0.34 5.09 -8.13
N LEU A 259 0.63 4.21 -7.16
CA LEU A 259 1.84 4.33 -6.34
C LEU A 259 3.10 4.22 -7.22
N SER A 260 3.12 3.27 -8.16
CA SER A 260 4.22 3.15 -9.12
C SER A 260 4.33 4.35 -10.07
N ASP A 261 3.20 4.98 -10.41
CA ASP A 261 3.22 6.21 -11.19
C ASP A 261 3.73 7.42 -10.40
N VAL A 262 3.50 7.57 -9.09
CA VAL A 262 4.04 8.73 -8.34
C VAL A 262 5.51 8.59 -7.94
N GLY A 263 6.08 7.38 -8.03
CA GLY A 263 7.52 7.13 -7.86
C GLY A 263 7.89 5.71 -7.42
N TRP A 264 7.01 5.06 -6.65
CA TRP A 264 7.37 3.90 -5.83
C TRP A 264 7.72 2.63 -6.63
N GLN A 265 8.70 1.87 -6.14
CA GLN A 265 9.11 0.55 -6.62
C GLN A 265 8.10 -0.52 -6.13
N VAL A 266 6.93 -0.55 -6.75
CA VAL A 266 5.85 -1.48 -6.39
C VAL A 266 6.08 -2.88 -6.97
N ALA A 267 6.25 -3.87 -6.10
CA ALA A 267 6.30 -5.28 -6.44
C ALA A 267 4.93 -5.81 -6.89
N ALA A 268 4.95 -6.78 -7.81
CA ALA A 268 3.77 -7.55 -8.16
C ALA A 268 3.23 -8.33 -6.95
N ALA A 269 1.91 -8.51 -6.87
CA ALA A 269 1.27 -9.30 -5.82
C ALA A 269 1.93 -10.70 -5.73
N VAL A 270 2.40 -11.06 -4.53
CA VAL A 270 2.95 -12.39 -4.27
C VAL A 270 1.78 -13.38 -4.27
N PRO A 271 1.72 -14.37 -5.19
CA PRO A 271 0.61 -15.32 -5.17
C PRO A 271 0.63 -16.13 -3.88
N GLU A 272 -0.54 -16.35 -3.29
CA GLU A 272 -0.69 -17.11 -2.04
C GLU A 272 0.01 -18.48 -2.09
N PRO A 273 0.53 -19.01 -0.96
CA PRO A 273 1.25 -20.29 -0.93
C PRO A 273 0.46 -21.46 -1.52
N GLU A 274 -0.87 -21.42 -1.43
CA GLU A 274 -1.75 -22.42 -2.08
C GLU A 274 -1.68 -22.36 -3.61
N SER A 275 -1.56 -21.17 -4.21
CA SER A 275 -1.37 -21.01 -5.67
C SER A 275 -0.04 -21.61 -6.13
N TRP A 276 1.03 -21.43 -5.35
CA TRP A 276 2.32 -22.10 -5.60
C TRP A 276 2.22 -23.61 -5.43
N ALA A 277 1.58 -24.09 -4.37
CA ALA A 277 1.37 -25.51 -4.13
C ALA A 277 0.56 -26.17 -5.26
N MET A 278 -0.50 -25.52 -5.73
CA MET A 278 -1.33 -25.98 -6.85
C MET A 278 -0.59 -25.94 -8.20
N MET A 279 0.20 -24.91 -8.47
CA MET A 279 1.05 -24.85 -9.66
C MET A 279 2.10 -25.99 -9.65
N LEU A 280 2.79 -26.19 -8.53
CA LEU A 280 3.79 -27.24 -8.36
C LEU A 280 3.17 -28.65 -8.45
N ALA A 281 1.98 -28.85 -7.87
CA ALA A 281 1.21 -30.08 -7.99
C ALA A 281 0.78 -30.34 -9.44
N GLY A 282 0.27 -29.33 -10.15
CA GLY A 282 -0.10 -29.40 -11.57
C GLY A 282 1.08 -29.79 -12.47
N LEU A 283 2.23 -29.12 -12.31
CA LEU A 283 3.47 -29.43 -13.02
C LEU A 283 3.97 -30.86 -12.69
N GLY A 284 3.86 -31.29 -11.42
CA GLY A 284 4.17 -32.65 -10.99
C GLY A 284 3.30 -33.71 -11.66
N LEU A 285 1.99 -33.48 -11.77
CA LEU A 285 1.05 -34.36 -12.45
C LEU A 285 1.29 -34.43 -13.97
N VAL A 286 1.65 -33.32 -14.61
CA VAL A 286 2.08 -33.28 -16.01
C VAL A 286 3.38 -34.09 -16.21
N GLY A 287 4.39 -33.89 -15.35
CA GLY A 287 5.63 -34.67 -15.40
C GLY A 287 5.43 -36.17 -15.21
N LEU A 288 4.59 -36.58 -14.24
CA LEU A 288 4.25 -37.98 -13.99
C LEU A 288 3.46 -38.63 -15.13
N SER A 289 2.52 -37.91 -15.74
CA SER A 289 1.72 -38.42 -16.87
C SER A 289 2.54 -38.54 -18.15
N LEU A 290 3.46 -37.59 -18.43
CA LEU A 290 4.44 -37.71 -19.52
C LEU A 290 5.39 -38.91 -19.31
N LYS A 291 5.90 -39.10 -18.09
CA LYS A 291 6.75 -40.27 -17.74
C LYS A 291 6.01 -41.60 -17.97
N ARG A 292 4.75 -41.69 -17.53
CA ARG A 292 3.88 -42.88 -17.73
C ARG A 292 3.49 -43.14 -19.19
N ARG A 293 3.50 -42.13 -20.06
CA ARG A 293 3.30 -42.29 -21.52
C ARG A 293 4.54 -42.84 -22.21
N ARG A 294 5.75 -42.39 -21.81
CA ARG A 294 7.01 -42.96 -22.30
C ARG A 294 7.16 -44.43 -21.91
N SER A 295 6.96 -44.78 -20.64
CA SER A 295 7.07 -46.17 -20.14
C SER A 295 5.91 -47.11 -20.55
N ARG A 296 5.31 -46.86 -21.71
CA ARG A 296 4.28 -47.67 -22.39
C ARG A 296 4.48 -47.71 -23.91
N ALA A 297 5.56 -47.10 -24.42
CA ALA A 297 5.97 -47.10 -25.82
C ALA A 297 7.30 -47.86 -26.05
N ASP A 298 7.89 -48.37 -24.96
CA ASP A 298 8.99 -49.33 -24.89
C ASP A 298 8.42 -50.68 -24.36
#